data_AF-A0A658IBD3-F1
#
_entry.id   AF-A0A658IBD3-F1
#
_cell.length_a   1.000
_cell.length_b   1.000
_cell.length_c   1.000
_cell.angle_alpha   90.00
_cell.angle_beta   90.00
_cell.angle_gamma   90.00
#
_symmetry.space_group_name_H-M   'P 1'
#
loop_
_entity.id
_entity.type
_entity.pdbx_description
1 polymer ?
#
loop_
_entity_poly.entity_id
_entity_poly.type
_entity_poly.pdbx_seq_one_letter_code
_entity_poly.pdbx_strand_id
1 'polypeptide(L)' 'MKIQEVKRILTRWEPSSFSLYREAFTQYGGSINMHPDIVDYFMRRHNWHFKFFHYKE' A
#
# COMPACT_ATOMS: atom_id res chain seq x y z
N MET A 1 -5.61 -20.74 -2.70
CA MET A 1 -4.75 -19.55 -2.57
C MET A 1 -4.58 -18.91 -3.94
N LYS A 2 -4.82 -17.61 -4.09
CA LYS A 2 -4.69 -16.93 -5.39
C LYS A 2 -3.20 -16.79 -5.76
N ILE A 3 -2.84 -16.85 -7.04
CA ILE A 3 -1.43 -16.74 -7.48
C ILE A 3 -0.73 -15.47 -6.96
N GLN A 4 -1.48 -14.38 -6.77
CA GLN A 4 -0.96 -13.14 -6.19
C GLN A 4 -0.56 -13.28 -4.71
N GLU A 5 -1.27 -14.12 -3.95
CA GLU A 5 -0.93 -14.41 -2.55
C GLU A 5 0.33 -15.26 -2.47
N VAL A 6 0.43 -16.29 -3.33
CA VAL A 6 1.65 -17.12 -3.46
C VAL A 6 2.87 -16.25 -3.78
N LYS A 7 2.75 -15.34 -4.76
CA LYS A 7 3.83 -14.43 -5.14
C LYS A 7 4.31 -13.60 -3.95
N ARG A 8 3.40 -12.97 -3.22
CA ARG A 8 3.74 -12.14 -2.05
C ARG A 8 4.46 -12.91 -0.96
N ILE A 9 4.02 -14.15 -0.67
CA ILE A 9 4.68 -15.03 0.30
C ILE A 9 6.12 -15.34 -0.16
N LEU A 10 6.29 -15.74 -1.41
CA LEU A 10 7.62 -16.09 -1.96
C LEU A 10 8.56 -14.88 -2.03
N THR A 11 8.02 -13.67 -2.21
CA THR A 11 8.81 -12.43 -2.28
C THR A 11 8.85 -11.66 -0.95
N ARG A 12 8.43 -12.27 0.17
CA ARG A 12 8.42 -11.68 1.52
C ARG A 12 7.65 -10.35 1.65
N TRP A 13 6.62 -10.16 0.83
CA TRP A 13 5.70 -9.04 0.99
C TRP A 13 4.61 -9.40 2.00
N GLU A 14 4.48 -8.60 3.04
CA GLU A 14 3.44 -8.77 4.04
C GLU A 14 2.37 -7.68 3.97
N PRO A 15 1.11 -7.99 4.34
CA PRO A 15 0.05 -6.99 4.42
C PRO A 15 0.45 -5.83 5.33
N SER A 16 0.03 -4.63 4.95
CA SER A 16 0.34 -3.40 5.66
C SER A 16 -0.87 -2.50 5.82
N SER A 17 -0.68 -1.36 6.48
CA SER A 17 -1.70 -0.34 6.70
C SER A 17 -1.46 0.89 5.83
N PHE A 18 -2.51 1.68 5.64
CA PHE A 18 -2.39 3.01 5.02
C PHE A 18 -1.48 3.94 5.84
N SER A 19 -1.46 3.80 7.17
CA SER A 19 -0.58 4.59 8.04
C SER A 19 0.90 4.36 7.72
N LEU A 20 1.32 3.09 7.61
CA LEU A 20 2.70 2.76 7.25
C LEU A 20 3.03 3.22 5.82
N TYR A 21 2.08 3.09 4.90
CA TYR A 21 2.22 3.62 3.54
C TYR A 21 2.50 5.13 3.53
N ARG A 22 1.73 5.90 4.32
CA ARG A 22 1.88 7.35 4.46
C ARG A 22 3.23 7.70 5.07
N GLU A 23 3.64 7.02 6.14
CA GLU A 23 4.94 7.21 6.77
C GLU A 23 6.10 6.97 5.78
N ALA A 24 6.08 5.84 5.07
CA ALA A 24 7.08 5.53 4.06
C ALA A 24 7.10 6.57 2.92
N PHE A 25 5.94 7.03 2.44
CA PHE A 25 5.89 8.08 1.42
C PHE A 25 6.47 9.40 1.95
N THR A 26 6.17 9.79 3.20
CA THR A 26 6.73 11.00 3.81
C THR A 26 8.25 10.92 3.93
N GLN A 27 8.78 9.73 4.26
CA GLN A 27 10.22 9.54 4.45
C GLN A 27 11.00 9.45 3.13
N TYR A 28 10.46 8.72 2.14
CA TYR A 28 11.20 8.33 0.93
C TYR A 28 10.64 8.94 -0.36
N GLY A 29 9.51 9.63 -0.29
CA GLY A 29 8.79 10.13 -1.46
C GLY A 29 8.08 9.02 -2.25
N GLY A 30 7.60 9.38 -3.44
CA GLY A 30 6.91 8.46 -4.33
C GLY A 30 6.31 9.17 -5.54
N SER A 31 5.54 8.45 -6.34
CA SER A 31 4.83 9.06 -7.47
C SER A 31 3.74 10.01 -7.00
N ILE A 32 3.58 11.15 -7.68
CA ILE A 32 2.53 12.14 -7.40
C ILE A 32 1.15 11.50 -7.45
N ASN A 33 0.86 10.63 -8.43
CA ASN A 33 -0.43 9.95 -8.56
C ASN A 33 -0.74 9.00 -7.38
N MET A 34 0.28 8.69 -6.59
CA MET A 34 0.18 7.82 -5.42
C MET A 34 0.33 8.62 -4.10
N HIS A 35 0.24 9.95 -4.12
CA HIS A 35 0.35 10.75 -2.90
C HIS A 35 -0.68 10.27 -1.84
N PRO A 36 -0.33 10.12 -0.55
CA PRO A 36 -1.22 9.59 0.47
C PRO A 36 -2.56 10.31 0.55
N ASP A 37 -2.60 11.62 0.30
CA ASP A 37 -3.85 12.38 0.33
C ASP A 37 -4.77 12.09 -0.86
N ILE A 38 -4.21 11.75 -2.03
CA ILE A 38 -5.00 11.28 -3.18
C ILE A 38 -5.57 9.91 -2.87
N VAL A 39 -4.76 9.00 -2.32
CA VAL A 39 -5.20 7.66 -1.90
C VAL A 39 -6.31 7.76 -0.85
N ASP A 40 -6.12 8.59 0.18
CA ASP A 40 -7.10 8.83 1.24
C ASP A 40 -8.41 9.42 0.70
N TYR A 41 -8.32 10.36 -0.25
CA TYR A 41 -9.49 10.91 -0.94
C TYR A 41 -10.29 9.79 -1.63
N PHE A 42 -9.65 8.91 -2.40
CA PHE A 42 -10.35 7.80 -3.05
C PHE A 42 -10.92 6.79 -2.05
N MET A 43 -10.18 6.45 -0.99
CA MET A 43 -10.66 5.54 0.05
C MET A 43 -11.92 6.09 0.74
N ARG A 44 -11.92 7.37 1.13
CA ARG A 44 -13.02 7.98 1.89
C ARG A 44 -14.19 8.42 1.02
N ARG A 45 -13.94 9.03 -0.14
CA ARG A 45 -14.97 9.66 -0.98
C ARG A 45 -15.55 8.71 -2.01
N HIS A 46 -14.77 7.73 -2.46
CA HIS A 46 -15.21 6.76 -3.46
C HIS A 46 -15.36 5.35 -2.90
N ASN A 47 -15.16 5.15 -1.59
CA ASN A 47 -15.24 3.86 -0.91
C ASN A 47 -14.32 2.79 -1.54
N TRP A 48 -13.15 3.22 -2.02
CA TRP A 48 -12.18 2.33 -2.62
C TRP A 48 -11.40 1.58 -1.55
N HIS A 49 -11.23 0.28 -1.75
CA HIS A 49 -10.57 -0.60 -0.80
C HIS A 49 -9.18 -0.99 -1.30
N PHE A 50 -8.22 -0.11 -1.07
CA PHE A 50 -6.82 -0.40 -1.36
C PHE A 50 -6.24 -1.41 -0.37
N LYS A 51 -5.35 -2.27 -0.86
CA LYS A 51 -4.55 -3.18 -0.04
C LYS A 51 -3.11 -2.73 -0.08
N PHE A 52 -2.53 -2.52 1.10
CA PHE A 52 -1.13 -2.11 1.24
C PHE A 52 -0.28 -3.31 1.59
N PHE A 53 0.96 -3.30 1.13
CA PHE A 53 1.96 -4.31 1.43
C PHE A 53 3.32 -3.64 1.58
N HIS A 54 4.19 -4.20 2.40
CA HIS A 54 5.59 -3.79 2.47
C HIS A 54 6.49 -5.03 2.46
N TYR A 55 7.75 -4.84 2.08
CA TYR A 55 8.74 -5.90 2.13
C TYR A 55 9.25 -6.05 3.56
N LYS A 56 9.19 -7.27 4.11
CA LYS A 56 9.78 -7.59 5.39
C LYS A 56 11.22 -8.06 5.17
N GLU A 57 12.18 -7.39 5.79
CA GLU A 57 13.60 -7.81 5.80
C GLU A 57 13.77 -9.24 6.35
#